data_AF-A0A0F9H4W0-F1
#
_entry.id   AF-A0A0F9H4W0-F1
#
_cell.length_a   1.000
_cell.length_b   1.000
_cell.length_c   1.000
_cell.angle_alpha   90.00
_cell.angle_beta   90.00
_cell.angle_gamma   90.00
#
_symmetry.space_group_name_H-M   'P 1'
#
loop_
_entity.id
_entity.type
_entity.pdbx_description
1 polymer ?
#
loop_
_entity_poly.entity_id
_entity_poly.type
_entity_poly.pdbx_seq_one_letter_code
_entity_poly.pdbx_strand_id
1 'polypeptide(L)'
;MPLDNKVRVAGSREGGMMTSEAKAEAKELIQDFVLINYDIPATEKKLRRQFLKKALAMGAQQFTESVYLLPYSETALEMANELESAGHAVVWAAHQHNVSKALEINLSMRTASKTAAKRLSSGW
;
A
#
# COMPACT_ATOMS: atom_id res chain seq x y z
N MET A 1 14.24 -53.28 9.18
CA MET A 1 14.12 -53.63 7.74
C MET A 1 12.68 -54.05 7.48
N PRO A 2 12.06 -53.77 6.32
CA PRO A 2 12.58 -53.50 4.96
C PRO A 2 12.56 -51.99 4.61
N LEU A 3 13.35 -51.36 3.74
CA LEU A 3 13.98 -51.61 2.42
C LEU A 3 13.05 -51.70 1.20
N ASP A 4 13.36 -50.80 0.25
CA ASP A 4 13.01 -50.72 -1.17
C ASP A 4 11.58 -50.26 -1.56
N ASN A 5 11.47 -49.16 -2.31
CA ASN A 5 11.79 -49.23 -3.75
C ASN A 5 11.91 -47.85 -4.40
N LYS A 6 12.92 -47.70 -5.25
CA LYS A 6 13.15 -46.54 -6.13
C LYS A 6 12.13 -46.52 -7.26
N VAL A 7 11.54 -45.35 -7.52
CA VAL A 7 11.14 -44.98 -8.89
C VAL A 7 11.64 -43.57 -9.16
N ARG A 8 12.70 -43.48 -9.98
CA ARG A 8 13.08 -42.26 -10.69
C ARG A 8 12.17 -42.17 -11.91
N VAL A 9 11.44 -41.07 -12.05
CA VAL A 9 10.98 -40.59 -13.36
C VAL A 9 11.56 -39.20 -13.55
N ALA A 10 12.43 -39.09 -14.54
CA ALA A 10 12.90 -37.83 -15.09
C ALA A 10 11.88 -37.34 -16.12
N GLY A 11 11.69 -36.01 -16.19
CA GLY A 11 10.76 -35.32 -17.08
C GLY A 11 9.86 -34.42 -16.23
N SER A 12 9.75 -33.12 -16.45
CA SER A 12 10.10 -32.30 -17.59
C SER A 12 10.34 -30.88 -17.07
N ARG A 13 11.26 -30.15 -17.69
CA ARG A 13 11.42 -28.71 -17.49
C ARG A 13 10.20 -28.04 -18.11
N GLU A 14 9.24 -27.64 -17.29
CA GLU A 14 8.32 -26.58 -17.65
C GLU A 14 8.57 -25.43 -16.68
N GLY A 15 9.30 -24.43 -17.17
CA GLY A 15 9.31 -23.10 -16.60
C GLY A 15 7.90 -22.53 -16.73
N GLY A 16 7.02 -22.93 -15.82
CA GLY A 16 5.76 -22.26 -15.59
C GLY A 16 6.07 -20.90 -15.02
N MET A 17 6.13 -19.90 -15.90
CA MET A 17 6.13 -18.49 -15.54
C MET A 17 4.91 -18.27 -14.65
N MET A 18 5.12 -18.22 -13.33
CA MET A 18 4.11 -17.76 -12.38
C MET A 18 3.87 -16.30 -12.71
N THR A 19 2.97 -16.04 -13.65
CA THR A 19 2.25 -14.77 -13.70
C THR A 19 1.39 -14.78 -12.44
N SER A 20 1.96 -14.34 -11.32
CA SER A 20 1.15 -13.95 -10.18
C SER A 20 0.30 -12.80 -10.68
N GLU A 21 -0.91 -13.11 -11.14
CA GLU A 21 -1.95 -12.12 -11.29
C GLU A 21 -2.10 -11.52 -9.90
N ALA A 22 -1.43 -10.38 -9.69
CA ALA A 22 -1.65 -9.55 -8.53
C ALA A 22 -3.13 -9.17 -8.62
N LYS A 23 -3.97 -9.91 -7.89
CA LYS A 23 -5.37 -9.57 -7.70
C LYS A 23 -5.36 -8.16 -7.16
N ALA A 24 -5.64 -7.20 -8.03
CA ALA A 24 -5.83 -5.83 -7.65
C ALA A 24 -7.13 -5.80 -6.84
N GLU A 25 -7.03 -6.11 -5.55
CA GLU A 25 -8.09 -5.85 -4.60
C GLU A 25 -8.32 -4.34 -4.62
N ALA A 26 -9.47 -3.98 -5.18
CA ALA A 26 -9.92 -2.61 -5.15
C ALA A 26 -10.24 -2.28 -3.68
N LYS A 27 -9.28 -1.68 -3.00
CA LYS A 27 -9.46 -1.14 -1.66
C LYS A 27 -10.47 0.01 -1.73
N GLU A 28 -11.30 0.14 -0.69
CA GLU A 28 -12.27 1.23 -0.58
C GLU A 28 -11.56 2.57 -0.79
N LEU A 29 -12.27 3.47 -1.48
CA LEU A 29 -11.76 4.81 -1.76
C LEU A 29 -11.75 5.59 -0.44
N ILE A 30 -10.58 5.76 0.16
CA ILE A 30 -10.43 6.68 1.29
C ILE A 30 -10.56 8.09 0.70
N GLN A 31 -11.74 8.71 0.92
CA GLN A 31 -12.09 10.00 0.34
C GLN A 31 -11.26 11.14 0.94
N ASP A 32 -11.01 11.09 2.26
CA ASP A 32 -10.20 12.06 2.99
C ASP A 32 -9.11 11.34 3.78
N PHE A 33 -7.87 11.78 3.60
CA PHE A 33 -6.73 11.14 4.26
C PHE A 33 -5.63 12.13 4.66
N VAL A 34 -4.86 11.71 5.65
CA VAL A 34 -3.59 12.33 6.02
C VAL A 34 -2.48 11.38 5.59
N LEU A 35 -1.64 11.83 4.66
CA LEU A 35 -0.43 11.14 4.27
C LEU A 35 0.72 11.65 5.13
N ILE A 36 1.35 10.74 5.88
CA ILE A 36 2.49 11.04 6.73
C ILE A 36 3.70 10.33 6.13
N ASN A 37 4.70 11.12 5.73
CA ASN A 37 6.05 10.62 5.47
C ASN A 37 6.95 11.05 6.61
N TYR A 38 7.38 10.10 7.42
CA TYR A 38 8.17 10.39 8.61
C TYR A 38 9.63 9.95 8.44
N ASP A 39 10.52 10.75 9.01
CA ASP A 39 11.93 10.44 9.19
C ASP A 39 12.29 10.63 10.68
N ILE A 40 11.86 9.67 11.49
CA ILE A 40 12.17 9.65 12.92
C ILE A 40 13.53 8.94 13.09
N PRO A 41 14.54 9.60 13.71
CA PRO A 41 15.85 9.01 13.92
C PRO A 41 15.79 7.67 14.66
N ALA A 42 16.67 6.73 14.31
CA ALA A 42 16.73 5.41 14.95
C ALA A 42 17.08 5.47 16.45
N THR A 43 17.66 6.58 16.92
CA THR A 43 17.91 6.88 18.34
C THR A 43 16.61 7.11 19.12
N GLU A 44 15.55 7.56 18.46
CA GLU A 44 14.25 7.91 19.04
C GLU A 44 13.24 6.74 18.99
N LYS A 45 13.69 5.55 19.40
CA LYS A 45 12.90 4.30 19.33
C LYS A 45 11.53 4.39 20.01
N LYS A 46 11.45 5.14 21.12
CA LYS A 46 10.19 5.32 21.87
C LYS A 46 9.17 6.13 21.06
N LEU A 47 9.60 7.24 20.45
CA LEU A 47 8.75 8.09 19.64
C LEU A 47 8.24 7.31 18.42
N ARG A 48 9.15 6.66 17.67
CA ARG A 48 8.78 5.81 16.52
C ARG A 48 7.75 4.75 16.90
N ARG A 49 7.98 4.02 18.00
CA ARG A 49 7.05 2.98 18.46
C ARG A 49 5.69 3.54 18.87
N GLN A 50 5.67 4.70 19.53
CA GLN A 50 4.41 5.35 19.92
C GLN A 50 3.64 5.83 18.70
N PHE A 51 4.30 6.49 17.75
CA PHE A 51 3.70 6.90 16.49
C PHE A 51 3.07 5.71 15.77
N LEU A 52 3.86 4.66 15.50
CA LEU A 52 3.37 3.48 14.78
C LEU A 52 2.17 2.82 15.48
N LYS A 53 2.21 2.71 16.82
CA LYS A 53 1.10 2.17 17.59
C LYS A 53 -0.16 3.02 17.46
N LYS A 54 -0.04 4.35 17.57
CA LYS A 54 -1.17 5.27 17.46
C LYS A 54 -1.72 5.28 16.02
N ALA A 55 -0.85 5.37 15.01
CA ALA A 55 -1.21 5.34 13.60
C ALA A 55 -2.01 4.07 13.26
N LEU A 56 -1.52 2.89 13.65
CA LEU A 56 -2.22 1.62 13.42
C LEU A 56 -3.57 1.56 14.16
N ALA A 57 -3.65 2.11 15.37
CA ALA A 57 -4.92 2.17 16.12
C ALA A 57 -5.97 3.07 15.45
N MET A 58 -5.55 4.04 14.64
CA MET A 58 -6.44 4.90 13.84
C MET A 58 -6.75 4.33 12.45
N GLY A 59 -6.33 3.10 12.17
CA GLY A 59 -6.56 2.47 10.87
C GLY A 59 -5.58 2.92 9.79
N ALA A 60 -4.38 3.40 10.17
CA ALA A 60 -3.36 3.75 9.19
C ALA A 60 -3.00 2.55 8.31
N GLN A 61 -2.99 2.78 7.01
CA GLN A 61 -2.46 1.84 6.04
C GLN A 61 -1.01 2.18 5.73
N GLN A 62 -0.13 1.19 5.92
CA GLN A 62 1.27 1.31 5.54
C GLN A 62 1.43 1.14 4.02
N PHE A 63 2.13 2.09 3.38
CA PHE A 63 2.49 2.00 1.95
C PHE A 63 3.97 1.65 1.77
N THR A 64 4.85 2.25 2.58
CA THR A 64 6.28 1.92 2.67
C THR A 64 6.73 1.93 4.13
N GLU A 65 8.01 1.68 4.43
CA GLU A 65 8.50 1.72 5.82
C GLU A 65 8.29 3.09 6.49
N SER A 66 8.40 4.17 5.72
CA SER A 66 8.32 5.56 6.20
C SER A 66 7.03 6.28 5.81
N VAL A 67 6.14 5.64 5.03
CA VAL A 67 4.94 6.30 4.49
C VAL A 67 3.68 5.58 4.97
N TYR A 68 2.84 6.34 5.65
CA TYR A 68 1.56 5.90 6.21
C TYR A 68 0.44 6.80 5.72
N LEU A 69 -0.68 6.19 5.39
CA LEU A 69 -1.90 6.89 5.01
C LEU A 69 -2.96 6.63 6.09
N LEU A 70 -3.42 7.71 6.71
CA LEU A 70 -4.40 7.67 7.78
C LEU A 70 -5.75 8.12 7.23
N PRO A 71 -6.86 7.49 7.64
CA PRO A 71 -8.17 8.11 7.50
C PRO A 71 -8.15 9.50 8.13
N TYR A 72 -8.78 10.47 7.47
CA TYR A 72 -8.84 11.81 8.02
C TYR A 72 -9.59 11.85 9.36
N SER A 73 -8.95 12.42 10.38
CA SER A 73 -9.56 12.77 11.66
C SER A 73 -8.79 13.94 12.28
N GLU A 74 -9.43 14.67 13.19
CA GLU A 74 -8.76 15.73 13.96
C GLU A 74 -7.56 15.18 14.72
N THR A 75 -7.70 13.99 15.32
CA THR A 75 -6.61 13.30 16.03
C THR A 75 -5.45 12.89 15.12
N ALA A 76 -5.72 12.54 13.86
CA ALA A 76 -4.69 12.23 12.88
C ALA A 76 -3.93 13.50 12.47
N LEU A 77 -4.64 14.61 12.30
CA LEU A 77 -4.03 15.92 12.02
C LEU A 77 -3.17 16.42 13.19
N GLU A 78 -3.68 16.34 14.43
CA GLU A 78 -2.93 16.72 15.62
C GLU A 78 -1.61 15.96 15.74
N MET A 79 -1.66 14.64 15.57
CA MET A 79 -0.48 13.79 15.60
C MET A 79 0.50 14.09 14.46
N ALA A 80 -0.02 14.39 13.28
CA ALA A 80 0.81 14.77 12.15
C ALA A 80 1.50 16.12 12.40
N ASN A 81 0.79 17.11 12.94
CA ASN A 81 1.32 18.40 13.35
C ASN A 81 2.37 18.28 14.46
N GLU A 82 2.18 17.39 15.44
CA GLU A 82 3.16 17.09 16.48
C GLU A 82 4.49 16.59 15.87
N LEU A 83 4.40 15.67 14.91
CA LEU A 83 5.59 15.11 14.24
C LEU A 83 6.28 16.12 13.31
N GLU A 84 5.50 16.91 12.59
CA GLU A 84 6.02 17.98 11.73
C GLU A 84 6.72 19.06 12.57
N SER A 85 6.10 19.50 13.67
CA SER A 85 6.66 20.51 14.58
C SER A 85 7.95 20.06 15.25
N ALA A 86 8.11 18.74 15.45
CA ALA A 86 9.35 18.14 15.95
C ALA A 86 10.42 17.95 14.85
N GLY A 87 10.12 18.27 13.58
CA GLY A 87 11.02 18.10 12.45
C GLY A 87 11.19 16.64 12.01
N HIS A 88 10.26 15.76 12.39
CA HIS A 88 10.35 14.31 12.15
C HIS A 88 9.42 13.83 11.04
N ALA A 89 8.60 14.68 10.45
CA ALA A 89 7.71 14.29 9.36
C ALA A 89 7.42 15.44 8.40
N VAL A 90 7.11 15.04 7.17
CA VAL A 90 6.41 15.86 6.19
C VAL A 90 4.99 15.32 6.08
N VAL A 91 4.02 16.21 6.25
CA VAL A 91 2.60 15.88 6.30
C VAL A 91 1.91 16.45 5.08
N TRP A 92 1.11 15.64 4.40
CA TRP A 92 0.17 16.11 3.40
C TRP A 92 -1.23 15.69 3.81
N ALA A 93 -2.11 16.67 4.03
CA ALA A 93 -3.53 16.42 4.19
C ALA A 93 -4.21 16.61 2.83
N ALA A 94 -4.95 15.60 2.39
CA ALA A 94 -5.79 15.69 1.20
C ALA A 94 -7.25 15.63 1.65
N HIS A 95 -7.97 16.73 1.45
CA HIS A 95 -9.42 16.80 1.63
C HIS A 95 -10.08 16.88 0.27
N GLN A 96 -10.93 15.91 -0.05
CA GLN A 96 -11.53 15.80 -1.36
C GLN A 96 -12.82 16.61 -1.44
N HIS A 97 -12.70 17.88 -1.84
CA HIS A 97 -13.84 18.79 -1.95
C HIS A 97 -14.88 18.43 -3.02
N ASN A 98 -14.56 17.51 -3.95
CA ASN A 98 -15.48 17.11 -5.04
C ASN A 98 -15.42 15.61 -5.33
N VAL A 99 -16.27 14.87 -4.61
CA VAL A 99 -16.42 13.41 -4.71
C VAL A 99 -16.79 12.97 -6.14
N SER A 100 -17.65 13.72 -6.84
CA SER A 100 -18.09 13.36 -8.19
C SER A 100 -16.92 13.35 -9.18
N LYS A 101 -16.07 14.38 -9.12
CA LYS A 101 -14.89 14.49 -9.98
C LYS A 101 -13.81 13.45 -9.64
N ALA A 102 -13.66 13.14 -8.36
CA ALA A 102 -12.76 12.08 -7.93
C ALA A 102 -13.18 10.69 -8.41
N LEU A 103 -14.49 10.42 -8.38
CA LEU A 103 -15.05 9.17 -8.87
C LEU A 103 -14.91 9.06 -10.39
N GLU A 104 -15.13 10.15 -11.12
CA GLU A 104 -14.88 10.24 -12.57
C GLU A 104 -13.41 9.93 -12.93
N ILE A 105 -12.45 10.56 -12.24
CA ILE A 105 -11.02 10.31 -12.45
C ILE A 105 -10.69 8.83 -12.17
N ASN A 106 -11.16 8.28 -11.05
CA ASN A 106 -10.92 6.88 -10.69
C ASN A 106 -11.49 5.91 -11.74
N LEU A 107 -12.70 6.17 -12.24
CA LEU A 107 -13.31 5.36 -13.31
C LEU A 107 -12.50 5.45 -14.62
N SER A 108 -12.04 6.65 -14.99
CA SER A 108 -11.23 6.86 -16.20
C SER A 108 -9.85 6.17 -16.13
N MET A 109 -9.23 6.13 -14.96
CA MET A 109 -7.96 5.42 -14.79
C MET A 109 -8.13 3.90 -14.79
N ARG A 110 -9.26 3.39 -14.26
CA ARG A 110 -9.62 1.97 -14.34
C ARG A 110 -9.78 1.49 -15.78
N THR A 111 -10.42 2.27 -16.63
CA THR A 111 -10.59 1.93 -18.05
C THR A 111 -9.27 2.03 -18.81
N ALA A 112 -8.46 3.07 -18.56
CA ALA A 112 -7.14 3.21 -19.18
C ALA A 112 -6.20 2.04 -18.85
N SER A 113 -6.20 1.59 -17.58
CA SER A 113 -5.38 0.46 -17.12
C SER A 113 -5.79 -0.87 -17.77
N LYS A 114 -7.10 -1.10 -17.96
CA LYS A 114 -7.60 -2.30 -18.67
C LYS A 114 -7.24 -2.31 -20.15
N THR A 115 -7.31 -1.15 -20.81
CA THR A 115 -6.93 -1.02 -22.22
C THR A 115 -5.43 -1.23 -22.43
N ALA A 116 -4.59 -0.74 -21.50
CA ALA A 116 -3.15 -0.97 -21.52
C ALA A 116 -2.81 -2.46 -21.30
N ALA A 117 -3.45 -3.12 -20.33
CA ALA A 117 -3.25 -4.55 -20.08
C ALA A 117 -3.65 -5.41 -21.30
N LYS A 118 -4.77 -5.07 -21.97
CA LYS A 118 -5.24 -5.80 -23.16
C LYS A 118 -4.31 -5.63 -24.36
N ARG A 119 -3.68 -4.46 -24.52
CA ARG A 119 -2.69 -4.21 -25.58
C ARG A 119 -1.38 -4.98 -25.38
N LEU A 120 -0.97 -5.18 -24.12
CA LEU A 120 0.22 -5.96 -23.78
C LEU A 120 -0.03 -7.47 -23.92
N SER A 121 -1.25 -7.95 -23.66
CA SER A 121 -1.60 -9.37 -23.82
C SER A 121 -1.93 -9.78 -25.28
N SER A 122 -2.16 -8.83 -26.19
CA SER A 122 -2.49 -9.09 -27.59
C SER A 122 -1.31 -8.89 -28.56
N GLY A 123 -0.11 -8.71 -28.01
CA GLY A 123 1.11 -8.42 -28.77
C GLY A 123 2.15 -9.53 -28.69
N TRP A 124 1.75 -10.79 -28.88
CA TRP A 124 2.58 -11.95 -29.22
C TRP A 124 1.75 -12.91 -30.09
#